data_AF-A0A924ARC1-F1
#
_entry.id   AF-A0A924ARC1-F1
#
_cell.length_a   1.000
_cell.length_b   1.000
_cell.length_c   1.000
_cell.angle_alpha   90.00
_cell.angle_beta   90.00
_cell.angle_gamma   90.00
#
_symmetry.space_group_name_H-M   'P 1'
#
loop_
_entity.id
_entity.type
_entity.pdbx_description
1 polymer ?
#
loop_
_entity_poly.entity_id
_entity_poly.type
_entity_poly.pdbx_seq_one_letter_code
_entity_poly.pdbx_strand_id
1 'polypeptide(L)' 'MDELVVQETIRLRRLHRRKRPDAIIIAATALVHRLTLITRNVADFRAIAGLTVLDPHDAASLPTLT' A
#
# COMPACT_ATOMS: atom_id res chain seq x y z
N MET A 1 -13.91 12.58 -6.29
CA MET A 1 -12.61 11.98 -5.91
C MET A 1 -11.99 12.89 -4.88
N ASP A 2 -11.59 12.36 -3.73
CA ASP A 2 -10.97 13.13 -2.66
C ASP A 2 -9.70 13.84 -3.15
N GLU A 3 -9.69 15.16 -3.01
CA GLU A 3 -8.60 16.03 -3.46
C GLU A 3 -7.28 15.70 -2.74
N LEU A 4 -7.38 15.27 -1.47
CA LEU A 4 -6.26 14.78 -0.66
C LEU A 4 -5.61 13.53 -1.25
N VAL A 5 -6.42 12.58 -1.75
CA VAL A 5 -5.93 11.35 -2.39
C VAL A 5 -5.22 11.69 -3.70
N VAL A 6 -5.75 12.65 -4.46
CA VAL A 6 -5.14 13.12 -5.72
C VAL A 6 -3.78 13.77 -5.45
N GLN A 7 -3.68 14.67 -4.47
CA GLN A 7 -2.42 15.32 -4.11
C GLN A 7 -1.38 14.30 -3.64
N GLU A 8 -1.77 13.36 -2.79
CA GLU A 8 -0.86 12.32 -2.29
C GLU A 8 -0.44 11.35 -3.41
N THR A 9 -1.35 11.03 -4.33
CA THR A 9 -1.03 10.24 -5.54
C THR A 9 0.01 10.96 -6.38
N ILE A 10 -0.12 12.27 -6.62
CA ILE A 10 0.86 13.05 -7.40
C ILE A 10 2.21 13.06 -6.70
N ARG A 11 2.24 13.21 -5.37
CA ARG A 11 3.46 13.18 -4.55
C ARG A 11 4.18 11.84 -4.67
N LEU A 12 3.46 10.73 -4.49
CA LEU A 12 4.00 9.37 -4.61
C LEU A 12 4.40 9.03 -6.05
N ARG A 13 3.68 9.54 -7.06
CA ARG A 13 4.00 9.34 -8.49
C ARG A 13 5.33 9.99 -8.86
N ARG A 14 5.65 11.15 -8.28
CA ARG A 14 6.95 11.81 -8.45
C ARG A 14 8.07 11.05 -7.76
N LEU A 15 7.83 10.50 -6.57
CA LEU A 15 8.82 9.74 -5.79
C LEU A 15 9.09 8.34 -6.37
N HIS A 16 8.04 7.66 -6.86
CA HIS A 16 8.08 6.27 -7.32
C HIS A 16 7.70 6.14 -8.80
N ARG A 17 8.44 6.82 -9.66
CA ARG A 17 8.22 6.89 -11.12
C ARG A 17 8.22 5.53 -11.85
N ARG A 18 8.81 4.50 -11.24
CA ARG A 18 8.96 3.14 -11.78
C ARG A 18 7.82 2.19 -11.40
N LYS A 19 6.96 2.56 -10.44
CA LYS A 19 5.88 1.69 -9.98
C LYS A 19 4.66 1.79 -10.88
N ARG A 20 3.89 0.71 -10.93
CA ARG A 20 2.64 0.67 -11.69
C ARG A 20 1.67 1.74 -11.15
N PRO A 21 0.93 2.42 -12.04
CA PRO A 21 0.05 3.54 -11.66
C PRO A 21 -1.07 3.15 -10.68
N ASP A 22 -1.54 1.90 -10.77
CA ASP A 22 -2.50 1.28 -9.85
C ASP A 22 -1.98 1.20 -8.41
N ALA A 23 -0.74 0.73 -8.21
CA ALA A 23 -0.12 0.61 -6.90
C ALA A 23 0.05 1.96 -6.19
N ILE A 24 0.32 3.02 -6.96
CA ILE A 24 0.51 4.37 -6.43
C ILE A 24 -0.81 4.95 -5.90
N ILE A 25 -1.91 4.75 -6.63
CA ILE A 25 -3.25 5.19 -6.20
C ILE A 25 -3.67 4.41 -4.95
N ILE A 26 -3.51 3.09 -4.96
CA ILE A 26 -3.86 2.23 -3.83
C ILE A 26 -3.11 2.65 -2.55
N ALA A 27 -1.83 2.96 -2.67
CA ALA A 27 -1.03 3.41 -1.55
C ALA A 27 -1.43 4.81 -1.05
N ALA A 28 -1.70 5.75 -1.95
CA ALA A 28 -2.17 7.10 -1.58
C ALA A 28 -3.50 7.01 -0.82
N THR A 29 -4.44 6.22 -1.33
CA THR A 29 -5.73 5.98 -0.67
C THR A 29 -5.55 5.35 0.71
N ALA A 30 -4.73 4.31 0.82
CA ALA A 30 -4.47 3.66 2.10
C ALA A 30 -3.75 4.58 3.09
N LEU A 31 -2.87 5.48 2.64
CA LEU A 31 -2.25 6.50 3.49
C LEU A 31 -3.26 7.54 3.99
N VAL A 32 -4.11 8.08 3.11
CA VAL A 32 -5.12 9.11 3.47
C VAL A 32 -6.14 8.54 4.44
N HIS A 33 -6.60 7.30 4.21
CA HIS A 33 -7.61 6.65 5.05
C HIS A 33 -7.03 5.81 6.19
N ARG A 34 -5.69 5.79 6.35
CA ARG A 34 -4.97 4.96 7.34
C ARG A 34 -5.38 3.48 7.30
N LEU A 35 -5.56 2.95 6.10
CA LEU A 35 -5.95 1.57 5.86
C LEU A 35 -4.73 0.65 5.77
N THR A 36 -4.90 -0.59 6.22
CA THR A 36 -3.91 -1.65 6.04
C THR A 36 -4.12 -2.31 4.68
N LEU A 37 -3.07 -2.35 3.86
CA LEU A 37 -3.12 -2.95 2.54
C LEU A 37 -2.74 -4.43 2.61
N ILE A 38 -3.68 -5.31 2.28
CA ILE A 38 -3.43 -6.75 2.21
C ILE A 38 -3.11 -7.11 0.76
N THR A 39 -1.87 -7.53 0.48
CA THR A 39 -1.45 -7.86 -0.89
C THR A 39 -0.25 -8.80 -0.90
N ARG A 40 -0.21 -9.68 -1.89
CA ARG A 40 0.95 -10.55 -2.16
C ARG A 40 2.15 -9.78 -2.73
N ASN A 41 1.91 -8.63 -3.37
CA ASN A 41 3.00 -7.81 -3.92
C ASN A 41 3.56 -6.85 -2.87
N VAL A 42 3.82 -7.32 -1.65
CA VAL A 42 4.36 -6.52 -0.54
C VAL A 42 5.60 -5.72 -0.96
N ALA A 43 6.46 -6.27 -1.83
CA ALA A 43 7.65 -5.59 -2.35
C ALA A 43 7.33 -4.27 -3.06
N ASP A 44 6.22 -4.20 -3.80
CA ASP A 44 5.78 -3.00 -4.50
C ASP A 44 5.23 -1.94 -3.55
N PHE A 45 4.83 -2.28 -2.33
CA PHE A 45 4.21 -1.35 -1.38
C PHE A 45 5.13 -1.02 -0.20
N ARG A 46 6.12 -1.86 0.09
CA ARG A 46 7.14 -1.67 1.15
C ARG A 46 7.96 -0.40 1.00
N ALA A 47 8.19 0.04 -0.24
CA ALA A 47 8.96 1.27 -0.49
C ALA A 47 8.19 2.56 -0.16
N ILE A 48 6.91 2.47 0.22
CA ILE A 48 6.06 3.61 0.53
C ILE A 48 6.04 3.79 2.05
N ALA A 49 6.73 4.83 2.52
CA ALA A 49 6.86 5.11 3.94
C ALA A 49 5.48 5.46 4.56
N GLY A 50 5.13 4.77 5.65
CA GLY A 50 3.87 4.98 6.38
C GLY A 50 2.70 4.10 5.94
N LEU A 51 2.88 3.24 4.94
CA LEU A 51 1.87 2.28 4.52
C LEU A 51 2.03 0.96 5.29
N THR A 52 0.98 0.55 6.01
CA THR A 52 0.92 -0.78 6.63
C THR A 52 0.54 -1.79 5.56
N VAL A 53 1.46 -2.68 5.20
CA VAL A 53 1.23 -3.73 4.21
C VAL A 53 1.30 -5.09 4.89
N LEU A 54 0.30 -5.93 4.66
CA LEU A 54 0.20 -7.27 5.22
C LEU A 54 0.19 -8.29 4.07
N ASP A 55 1.07 -9.28 4.14
CA ASP A 55 1.10 -10.38 3.19
C ASP A 55 0.24 -11.53 3.73
N PRO A 56 -0.89 -11.89 3.08
CA PRO A 56 -1.73 -12.99 3.53
C PRO A 56 -1.10 -14.37 3.26
N HIS A 57 0.02 -14.45 2.53
CA HIS A 57 0.73 -15.71 2.28
C HIS A 57 1.87 -15.96 3.27
N ASP A 58 2.22 -14.97 4.09
CA ASP A 58 3.09 -15.16 5.25
C ASP A 58 2.27 -15.88 6.34
N ALA A 59 2.21 -17.20 6.22
CA ALA A 59 1.43 -18.12 7.03
C ALA A 59 1.90 -18.23 8.49
N ALA A 60 2.56 -17.22 9.04
CA ALA A 60 2.89 -17.12 10.46
C ALA A 60 1.73 -16.56 11.32
N SER A 61 0.60 -16.20 10.71
CA SER A 61 -0.60 -15.69 11.42
C SER A 61 -1.79 -16.64 11.44
N LEU A 62 -1.68 -17.85 10.87
CA LEU A 62 -2.66 -18.87 11.19
C LEU A 62 -2.42 -19.28 12.65
N PRO A 63 -3.35 -19.04 13.60
CA PRO A 63 -3.26 -19.72 14.87
C PRO A 63 -3.26 -21.20 14.55
N THR A 64 -2.17 -21.88 14.88
CA THR A 64 -2.12 -23.33 14.86
C THR A 64 -3.33 -23.81 15.65
N LEU A 65 -4.34 -24.35 14.97
CA LEU A 65 -5.44 -25.08 15.60
C LEU A 65 -4.79 -26.30 16.24
N THR A 66 -4.40 -26.14 17.51
CA THR A 66 -4.14 -27.21 18.46
C THR A 66 -5.46 -27.65 19.05
#